data_AF-A0A9E0BMU5-F1
#
_entry.id   AF-A0A9E0BMU5-F1
#
_cell.length_a   1.000
_cell.length_b   1.000
_cell.length_c   1.000
_cell.angle_alpha   90.00
_cell.angle_beta   90.00
_cell.angle_gamma   90.00
#
_symmetry.space_group_name_H-M   'P 1'
#
loop_
_entity.id
_entity.type
_entity.pdbx_description
1 polymer ?
#
loop_
_entity_poly.entity_id
_entity_poly.type
_entity_poly.pdbx_seq_one_letter_code
_entity_poly.pdbx_strand_id
1 'polypeptide(L)'
;IGLSVWLTCAAPAAAGVLVRAPAYVNLSAQARTWRLTDSNWGFISPLSTAVARELETCKKVDPAVAGPLQMSPNRLDKASAEALTALRSCRKRWFEKTTPAGAADEKLWLKIVGQPVPSTLDRAKVIAFTAAPLTPDYDRTLWDWDRGSGFTSADPAAIFSWGPYKSTAGHGCTFQRVLSVLAANPTTGPMVREAFAEEGPLLDQLIDQSEPDWCAGAATILKPVFDDSERRENFRIIFAKLAGRPEIRAGYDGYFLGPDGYLGRRIARHYDLYARAGLAPTKMDFAYFLDRSLDYPPLTEAQIAELSARVRDGHMTNWQARRLIANVTPFSSPGARSYQIGRDAVYFVDALGQEGLDDTERASWIKNSRLKASDVGLTEEAYVPPCDVVFLPTCPGGRP
;
A
#
# COMPACT_ATOMS: atom_id res chain seq x y z
N ILE A 1 23.82 -27.87 34.25
CA ILE A 1 23.88 -27.11 32.99
C ILE A 1 22.47 -26.59 32.73
N GLY A 2 22.18 -25.39 33.22
CA GLY A 2 20.88 -24.74 33.08
C GLY A 2 20.89 -23.87 31.83
N LEU A 3 20.10 -24.24 30.83
CA LEU A 3 19.86 -23.42 29.64
C LEU A 3 18.69 -22.49 29.95
N SER A 4 19.01 -21.24 30.28
CA SER A 4 18.05 -20.14 30.29
C SER A 4 17.62 -19.86 28.86
N VAL A 5 16.42 -20.30 28.50
CA VAL A 5 15.71 -19.87 27.29
C VAL A 5 15.32 -18.41 27.50
N TRP A 6 16.07 -17.50 26.88
CA TRP A 6 15.64 -16.12 26.71
C TRP A 6 14.51 -16.12 25.67
N LEU A 7 13.27 -16.18 26.14
CA LEU A 7 12.14 -15.67 25.36
C LEU A 7 12.43 -14.19 25.09
N THR A 8 12.88 -13.87 23.89
CA THR A 8 12.79 -12.52 23.38
C THR A 8 11.32 -12.28 23.05
N CYS A 9 10.54 -11.86 24.05
CA CYS A 9 9.27 -11.21 23.78
C CYS A 9 9.55 -10.08 22.80
N ALA A 10 8.96 -10.16 21.60
CA ALA A 10 8.95 -9.02 20.68
C ALA A 10 8.40 -7.84 21.47
N ALA A 11 9.23 -6.80 21.66
CA ALA A 11 8.79 -5.61 22.36
C ALA A 11 7.55 -5.08 21.62
N PRO A 12 6.43 -4.81 22.32
CA PRO A 12 5.28 -4.20 21.69
C PRO A 12 5.73 -2.92 20.98
N ALA A 13 5.14 -2.62 19.83
CA ALA A 13 5.42 -1.38 19.11
C ALA A 13 5.36 -0.21 20.12
N ALA A 14 6.47 0.51 20.28
CA ALA A 14 6.48 1.66 21.18
C ALA A 14 5.42 2.65 20.68
N ALA A 15 4.48 3.00 21.55
CA ALA A 15 3.43 3.96 21.23
C ALA A 15 4.05 5.22 20.59
N GLY A 16 3.49 5.65 19.46
CA GLY A 16 3.91 6.86 18.75
C GLY A 16 5.02 6.69 17.71
N VAL A 17 5.55 5.48 17.45
CA VAL A 17 6.43 5.26 16.27
C VAL A 17 5.60 5.29 14.99
N LEU A 18 5.99 6.14 14.05
CA LEU A 18 5.34 6.27 12.74
C LEU A 18 5.96 5.36 11.70
N VAL A 19 7.29 5.33 11.65
CA VAL A 19 8.04 4.49 10.72
C VAL A 19 9.43 4.19 11.30
N ARG A 20 9.95 2.99 11.02
CA ARG A 20 11.30 2.60 11.42
C ARG A 20 11.95 1.66 10.41
N ALA A 21 13.27 1.60 10.48
CA ALA A 21 14.00 0.50 9.87
C ALA A 21 13.54 -0.85 10.45
N PRO A 22 13.33 -1.88 9.61
CA PRO A 22 12.96 -3.21 10.07
C PRO A 22 14.10 -3.79 10.92
N ALA A 23 13.74 -4.53 11.98
CA ALA A 23 14.73 -5.09 12.90
C ALA A 23 15.62 -6.19 12.29
N TYR A 24 15.19 -6.81 11.18
CA TYR A 24 15.84 -7.98 10.58
C TYR A 24 16.71 -7.61 9.36
N VAL A 25 17.66 -6.69 9.58
CA VAL A 25 18.37 -6.00 8.49
C VAL A 25 19.36 -6.89 7.71
N ASN A 26 19.85 -8.00 8.27
CA ASN A 26 20.86 -8.83 7.59
C ASN A 26 21.02 -10.22 8.21
N LEU A 27 20.65 -11.29 7.49
CA LEU A 27 20.99 -12.67 7.88
C LEU A 27 21.53 -13.55 6.73
N SER A 28 21.57 -13.07 5.48
CA SER A 28 22.29 -13.77 4.39
C SER A 28 22.44 -12.89 3.13
N ALA A 29 23.46 -13.18 2.31
CA ALA A 29 23.76 -12.51 1.04
C ALA A 29 22.72 -12.71 -0.08
N GLN A 30 21.67 -13.51 0.16
CA GLN A 30 20.67 -13.90 -0.85
C GLN A 30 19.38 -13.07 -0.81
N ALA A 31 19.23 -12.15 0.14
CA ALA A 31 17.96 -11.48 0.34
C ALA A 31 17.93 -10.06 -0.21
N ARG A 32 16.74 -9.66 -0.67
CA ARG A 32 16.49 -8.29 -1.11
C ARG A 32 16.81 -7.32 0.01
N THR A 33 17.53 -6.25 -0.32
CA THR A 33 17.71 -5.11 0.58
C THR A 33 16.33 -4.62 1.00
N TRP A 34 16.11 -4.52 2.31
CA TRP A 34 14.85 -4.03 2.81
C TRP A 34 14.68 -2.57 2.38
N ARG A 35 13.45 -2.21 2.03
CA ARG A 35 13.02 -0.84 1.78
C ARG A 35 11.53 -0.74 2.01
N LEU A 36 11.09 0.39 2.54
CA LEU A 36 9.71 0.85 2.48
C LEU A 36 9.63 1.88 1.37
N THR A 37 8.63 1.78 0.50
CA THR A 37 8.39 2.77 -0.55
C THR A 37 6.96 3.27 -0.40
N ASP A 38 6.83 4.59 -0.44
CA ASP A 38 5.56 5.30 -0.41
C ASP A 38 5.41 6.14 -1.69
N SER A 39 4.22 6.67 -1.93
CA SER A 39 3.97 7.59 -3.03
C SER A 39 4.88 8.82 -2.90
N ASN A 40 5.22 9.46 -4.01
CA ASN A 40 5.82 10.80 -3.99
C ASN A 40 4.98 11.82 -3.19
N TRP A 41 3.67 11.58 -3.08
CA TRP A 41 2.71 12.36 -2.29
C TRP A 41 2.34 11.72 -0.94
N GLY A 42 2.94 10.58 -0.62
CA GLY A 42 2.76 9.90 0.66
C GLY A 42 3.61 10.53 1.76
N PHE A 43 3.48 10.03 2.98
CA PHE A 43 4.05 10.65 4.18
C PHE A 43 5.56 10.43 4.34
N ILE A 44 6.15 9.40 3.71
CA ILE A 44 7.61 9.21 3.75
C ILE A 44 8.33 10.37 3.06
N SER A 45 7.78 10.88 1.95
CA SER A 45 8.35 11.99 1.18
C SER A 45 8.60 13.27 2.00
N PRO A 46 7.58 13.89 2.64
CA PRO A 46 7.77 15.08 3.45
C PRO A 46 8.66 14.82 4.68
N LEU A 47 8.63 13.60 5.26
CA LEU A 47 9.55 13.24 6.34
C LEU A 47 11.00 13.25 5.86
N SER A 48 11.31 12.57 4.77
CA SER A 48 12.67 12.50 4.20
C SER A 48 13.19 13.88 3.82
N THR A 49 12.37 14.71 3.16
CA THR A 49 12.75 16.08 2.81
C THR A 49 13.00 16.93 4.06
N ALA A 50 12.15 16.81 5.08
CA ALA A 50 12.32 17.55 6.33
C ALA A 50 13.59 17.10 7.09
N VAL A 51 13.84 15.78 7.18
CA VAL A 51 15.06 15.24 7.79
C VAL A 51 16.30 15.75 7.07
N ALA A 52 16.32 15.70 5.73
CA ALA A 52 17.44 16.20 4.93
C ALA A 52 17.74 17.67 5.22
N ARG A 53 16.71 18.53 5.19
CA ARG A 53 16.83 19.96 5.52
C ARG A 53 17.39 20.19 6.93
N GLU A 54 16.92 19.43 7.92
CA GLU A 54 17.40 19.59 9.30
C GLU A 54 18.84 19.13 9.47
N LEU A 55 19.25 18.07 8.76
CA LEU A 55 20.63 17.58 8.76
C LEU A 55 21.63 18.59 8.22
N GLU A 56 21.26 19.36 7.19
CA GLU A 56 22.10 20.45 6.64
C GLU A 56 22.41 21.53 7.70
N THR A 57 21.55 21.69 8.71
CA THR A 57 21.78 22.64 9.81
C THR A 57 22.64 22.06 10.95
N CYS A 58 22.88 20.75 10.95
CA CYS A 58 23.60 20.05 12.01
C CYS A 58 25.11 20.11 11.77
N LYS A 59 25.80 21.09 12.38
CA LYS A 59 27.27 21.32 12.27
C LYS A 59 28.17 20.11 12.54
N LYS A 60 27.68 19.06 13.19
CA LYS A 60 28.44 17.85 13.59
C LYS A 60 28.06 16.60 12.80
N VAL A 61 27.24 16.75 11.77
CA VAL A 61 26.82 15.66 10.89
C VAL A 61 27.39 15.92 9.49
N ASP A 62 27.87 14.87 8.84
CA ASP A 62 28.31 14.93 7.45
C ASP A 62 27.12 15.30 6.54
N PRO A 63 27.19 16.42 5.78
CA PRO A 63 26.13 16.81 4.84
C PRO A 63 25.80 15.73 3.80
N ALA A 64 26.75 14.84 3.48
CA ALA A 64 26.52 13.75 2.53
C ALA A 64 25.39 12.80 2.96
N VAL A 65 25.07 12.73 4.26
CA VAL A 65 23.97 11.91 4.81
C VAL A 65 22.60 12.40 4.34
N ALA A 66 22.45 13.68 3.97
CA ALA A 66 21.18 14.24 3.49
C ALA A 66 20.90 13.92 2.01
N GLY A 67 21.95 13.75 1.19
CA GLY A 67 21.84 13.59 -0.27
C GLY A 67 20.91 12.46 -0.72
N PRO A 68 21.01 11.23 -0.17
CA PRO A 68 20.12 10.13 -0.55
C PRO A 68 18.62 10.42 -0.32
N LEU A 69 18.29 11.14 0.75
CA LEU A 69 16.91 11.49 1.09
C LEU A 69 16.33 12.52 0.11
N GLN A 70 17.16 13.37 -0.48
CA GLN A 70 16.75 14.33 -1.51
C GLN A 70 16.55 13.65 -2.87
N MET A 71 17.39 12.65 -3.20
CA MET A 71 17.30 11.92 -4.46
C MET A 71 16.14 10.92 -4.53
N SER A 72 15.67 10.43 -3.38
CA SER A 72 14.56 9.47 -3.31
C SER A 72 13.74 9.68 -2.04
N PRO A 73 13.04 10.82 -1.91
CA PRO A 73 12.36 11.20 -0.66
C PRO A 73 11.25 10.23 -0.28
N ASN A 74 10.65 9.54 -1.25
CA ASN A 74 9.56 8.60 -1.06
C ASN A 74 10.01 7.20 -0.58
N ARG A 75 11.27 7.05 -0.15
CA ARG A 75 11.84 5.77 0.29
C ARG A 75 12.39 5.86 1.70
N LEU A 76 12.14 4.81 2.48
CA LEU A 76 12.82 4.56 3.73
C LEU A 76 13.63 3.27 3.62
N ASP A 77 14.95 3.44 3.57
CA ASP A 77 15.93 2.37 3.47
C ASP A 77 17.09 2.59 4.46
N LYS A 78 18.22 1.90 4.24
CA LYS A 78 19.41 2.05 5.07
C LYS A 78 19.87 3.51 5.19
N ALA A 79 19.88 4.28 4.11
CA ALA A 79 20.32 5.67 4.14
C ALA A 79 19.36 6.55 4.94
N SER A 80 18.05 6.35 4.79
CA SER A 80 17.03 7.03 5.61
C SER A 80 17.17 6.71 7.10
N ALA A 81 17.48 5.46 7.45
CA ALA A 81 17.72 5.05 8.83
C ALA A 81 18.99 5.66 9.43
N GLU A 82 20.06 5.75 8.65
CA GLU A 82 21.31 6.43 9.02
C GLU A 82 21.07 7.93 9.23
N ALA A 83 20.33 8.57 8.33
CA ALA A 83 19.93 9.97 8.43
C ALA A 83 19.10 10.27 9.68
N LEU A 84 18.09 9.44 10.00
CA LEU A 84 17.31 9.57 11.24
C LEU A 84 18.19 9.40 12.50
N THR A 85 19.14 8.47 12.46
CA THR A 85 20.10 8.26 13.55
C THR A 85 21.02 9.46 13.72
N ALA A 86 21.54 10.01 12.62
CA ALA A 86 22.38 11.20 12.62
C ALA A 86 21.61 12.43 13.11
N LEU A 87 20.36 12.62 12.69
CA LEU A 87 19.51 13.70 13.16
C LEU A 87 19.28 13.60 14.68
N ARG A 88 19.07 12.39 15.21
CA ARG A 88 18.93 12.17 16.64
C ARG A 88 20.18 12.54 17.43
N SER A 89 21.38 12.35 16.86
CA SER A 89 22.63 12.74 17.50
C SER A 89 22.74 14.25 17.71
N CYS A 90 22.23 15.06 16.77
CA CYS A 90 22.25 16.52 16.87
C CYS A 90 20.99 17.12 17.52
N ARG A 91 19.83 16.44 17.45
CA ARG A 91 18.52 16.93 17.90
C ARG A 91 17.81 15.99 18.88
N LYS A 92 18.55 15.39 19.83
CA LYS A 92 18.04 14.37 20.77
C LYS A 92 16.68 14.70 21.43
N ARG A 93 16.40 15.97 21.75
CA ARG A 93 15.16 16.41 22.41
C ARG A 93 13.91 16.36 21.52
N TRP A 94 14.07 16.23 20.21
CA TRP A 94 12.96 16.16 19.24
C TRP A 94 12.35 14.76 19.13
N PHE A 95 13.02 13.75 19.69
CA PHE A 95 12.57 12.37 19.70
C PHE A 95 11.96 12.02 21.06
N GLU A 96 11.09 11.03 21.08
CA GLU A 96 10.74 10.34 22.31
C GLU A 96 11.90 9.49 22.83
N LYS A 97 11.93 9.28 24.15
CA LYS A 97 13.00 8.47 24.78
C LYS A 97 12.95 7.02 24.31
N THR A 98 11.75 6.51 24.06
CA THR A 98 11.45 5.13 23.66
C THR A 98 11.65 4.88 22.17
N THR A 99 11.78 5.92 21.35
CA THR A 99 11.96 5.78 19.90
C THR A 99 13.28 5.06 19.60
N PRO A 100 13.28 4.02 18.76
CA PRO A 100 14.51 3.35 18.32
C PRO A 100 15.45 4.27 17.50
N ALA A 101 16.71 3.87 17.33
CA ALA A 101 17.56 4.49 16.31
C ALA A 101 17.01 4.15 14.91
N GLY A 102 17.17 5.07 13.95
CA GLY A 102 16.63 4.89 12.60
C GLY A 102 15.10 4.89 12.51
N ALA A 103 14.41 5.45 13.50
CA ALA A 103 12.96 5.55 13.56
C ALA A 103 12.50 7.02 13.68
N ALA A 104 11.31 7.29 13.15
CA ALA A 104 10.59 8.54 13.33
C ALA A 104 9.35 8.31 14.20
N ASP A 105 9.16 9.18 15.18
CA ASP A 105 7.99 9.20 16.05
C ASP A 105 7.11 10.43 15.77
N GLU A 106 5.91 10.45 16.35
CA GLU A 106 4.94 11.54 16.19
C GLU A 106 5.49 12.89 16.64
N LYS A 107 6.32 12.92 17.67
CA LYS A 107 6.93 14.17 18.17
C LYS A 107 7.93 14.74 17.17
N LEU A 108 8.78 13.90 16.58
CA LEU A 108 9.69 14.30 15.51
C LEU A 108 8.89 14.83 14.33
N TRP A 109 7.87 14.09 13.90
CA TRP A 109 7.00 14.45 12.77
C TRP A 109 6.40 15.84 12.94
N LEU A 110 5.71 16.07 14.07
CA LEU A 110 5.10 17.36 14.38
C LEU A 110 6.14 18.48 14.44
N LYS A 111 7.39 18.16 14.81
CA LYS A 111 8.46 19.14 14.91
C LYS A 111 9.02 19.60 13.57
N ILE A 112 9.23 18.68 12.61
CA ILE A 112 9.99 18.96 11.39
C ILE A 112 9.12 18.99 10.11
N VAL A 113 8.00 18.27 10.12
CA VAL A 113 7.07 18.21 8.99
C VAL A 113 5.94 19.24 9.17
N GLY A 114 5.41 19.38 10.39
CA GLY A 114 4.38 20.38 10.69
C GLY A 114 3.02 20.10 10.04
N GLN A 115 2.76 18.85 9.65
CA GLN A 115 1.48 18.38 9.11
C GLN A 115 0.80 17.42 10.11
N PRO A 116 -0.51 17.11 9.95
CA PRO A 116 -1.14 16.03 10.71
C PRO A 116 -0.33 14.74 10.64
N VAL A 117 -0.32 13.96 11.72
CA VAL A 117 0.36 12.67 11.73
C VAL A 117 -0.25 11.73 10.69
N PRO A 118 0.53 10.87 10.02
CA PRO A 118 0.02 9.95 9.02
C PRO A 118 -1.10 9.09 9.59
N SER A 119 -2.21 8.98 8.86
CA SER A 119 -3.37 8.18 9.26
C SER A 119 -3.07 6.68 9.21
N THR A 120 -3.97 5.86 9.74
CA THR A 120 -3.90 4.39 9.58
C THR A 120 -3.90 3.99 8.09
N LEU A 121 -4.63 4.72 7.23
CA LEU A 121 -4.63 4.47 5.79
C LEU A 121 -3.28 4.79 5.16
N ASP A 122 -2.67 5.92 5.49
CA ASP A 122 -1.36 6.29 4.96
C ASP A 122 -0.30 5.24 5.31
N ARG A 123 -0.31 4.77 6.57
CA ARG A 123 0.58 3.70 7.04
C ARG A 123 0.29 2.36 6.35
N ALA A 124 -0.98 2.00 6.19
CA ALA A 124 -1.40 0.78 5.50
C ALA A 124 -0.96 0.77 4.02
N LYS A 125 -1.10 1.90 3.32
CA LYS A 125 -0.67 2.07 1.93
C LYS A 125 0.81 1.72 1.76
N VAL A 126 1.69 2.16 2.67
CA VAL A 126 3.13 1.85 2.57
C VAL A 126 3.38 0.34 2.46
N ILE A 127 2.74 -0.48 3.30
CA ILE A 127 2.93 -1.95 3.24
C ILE A 127 2.23 -2.53 2.00
N ALA A 128 0.94 -2.20 1.81
CA ALA A 128 0.13 -2.74 0.71
C ALA A 128 0.70 -2.41 -0.67
N PHE A 129 1.44 -1.31 -0.80
CA PHE A 129 1.97 -0.80 -2.06
C PHE A 129 3.48 -1.02 -2.25
N THR A 130 4.20 -1.59 -1.27
CA THR A 130 5.67 -1.72 -1.37
C THR A 130 6.14 -2.71 -2.45
N ALA A 131 5.27 -3.63 -2.93
CA ALA A 131 5.73 -4.80 -3.67
C ALA A 131 5.26 -4.95 -5.14
N ALA A 132 4.55 -3.99 -5.73
CA ALA A 132 4.17 -4.03 -7.16
C ALA A 132 4.88 -2.94 -8.01
N PRO A 133 5.01 -3.10 -9.34
CA PRO A 133 5.74 -2.14 -10.19
C PRO A 133 5.08 -0.76 -10.33
N LEU A 134 3.75 -0.71 -10.24
CA LEU A 134 2.94 0.51 -10.33
C LEU A 134 2.81 1.23 -9.00
N THR A 135 2.86 0.44 -7.94
CA THR A 135 2.69 0.93 -6.59
C THR A 135 4.03 1.50 -6.11
N PRO A 136 4.03 2.58 -5.33
CA PRO A 136 2.90 3.22 -4.66
C PRO A 136 2.40 4.52 -5.34
N ASP A 137 2.70 4.80 -6.61
CA ASP A 137 2.58 6.19 -7.10
C ASP A 137 1.44 6.48 -8.08
N TYR A 138 0.91 7.70 -8.00
CA TYR A 138 -0.22 8.16 -8.81
C TYR A 138 0.17 8.51 -10.25
N ASP A 139 1.44 8.78 -10.53
CA ASP A 139 1.94 9.05 -11.88
C ASP A 139 2.41 7.79 -12.62
N ARG A 140 2.36 6.63 -11.95
CA ARG A 140 2.87 5.37 -12.51
C ARG A 140 1.84 4.74 -13.43
N THR A 141 2.33 4.39 -14.61
CA THR A 141 1.58 3.67 -15.64
C THR A 141 2.38 2.46 -16.09
N LEU A 142 1.68 1.41 -16.52
CA LEU A 142 2.29 0.17 -17.02
C LEU A 142 1.50 -0.34 -18.22
N TRP A 143 2.20 -0.72 -19.27
CA TRP A 143 1.64 -1.42 -20.41
C TRP A 143 1.83 -2.92 -20.22
N ASP A 144 0.73 -3.64 -19.93
CA ASP A 144 0.75 -5.07 -19.64
C ASP A 144 1.02 -5.93 -20.90
N TRP A 145 0.95 -5.33 -22.10
CA TRP A 145 1.36 -5.94 -23.37
C TRP A 145 2.87 -6.05 -23.59
N ASP A 146 3.70 -5.32 -22.84
CA ASP A 146 5.15 -5.34 -23.01
C ASP A 146 5.78 -6.61 -22.38
N ARG A 147 5.59 -7.74 -23.07
CA ARG A 147 6.09 -9.07 -22.65
C ARG A 147 7.61 -9.21 -22.79
N GLY A 148 8.30 -8.24 -23.39
CA GLY A 148 9.74 -8.29 -23.64
C GLY A 148 10.61 -7.76 -22.48
N SER A 149 10.00 -7.08 -21.52
CA SER A 149 10.68 -6.39 -20.41
C SER A 149 11.00 -7.29 -19.20
N GLY A 150 10.68 -8.58 -19.26
CA GLY A 150 10.80 -9.50 -18.12
C GLY A 150 9.68 -9.36 -17.07
N PHE A 151 8.66 -8.53 -17.35
CA PHE A 151 7.41 -8.46 -16.60
C PHE A 151 6.25 -8.81 -17.53
N THR A 152 5.50 -9.87 -17.20
CA THR A 152 4.20 -10.17 -17.81
C THR A 152 3.13 -10.09 -16.74
N SER A 153 2.04 -9.38 -17.01
CA SER A 153 0.87 -9.43 -16.14
C SER A 153 0.44 -10.88 -15.97
N ALA A 154 0.08 -11.25 -14.74
CA ALA A 154 -0.51 -12.56 -14.46
C ALA A 154 -1.94 -12.66 -15.01
N ASP A 155 -2.56 -11.52 -15.35
CA ASP A 155 -3.84 -11.45 -16.05
C ASP A 155 -3.59 -11.29 -17.56
N PRO A 156 -3.92 -12.30 -18.38
CA PRO A 156 -3.72 -12.24 -19.83
C PRO A 156 -4.62 -11.21 -20.53
N ALA A 157 -5.64 -10.69 -19.85
CA ALA A 157 -6.55 -9.67 -20.36
C ALA A 157 -6.22 -8.25 -19.86
N ALA A 158 -5.21 -8.08 -19.00
CA ALA A 158 -4.72 -6.77 -18.61
C ALA A 158 -3.98 -6.10 -19.78
N ILE A 159 -4.25 -4.83 -20.00
CA ILE A 159 -3.75 -4.05 -21.15
C ILE A 159 -2.87 -2.89 -20.68
N PHE A 160 -3.43 -2.08 -19.80
CA PHE A 160 -2.82 -0.87 -19.28
C PHE A 160 -3.25 -0.70 -17.83
N SER A 161 -2.34 -0.29 -16.97
CA SER A 161 -2.62 -0.11 -15.56
C SER A 161 -2.08 1.22 -15.07
N TRP A 162 -2.83 1.91 -14.21
CA TRP A 162 -2.52 3.23 -13.68
C TRP A 162 -2.67 3.29 -12.16
N GLY A 163 -1.73 3.97 -11.50
CA GLY A 163 -1.86 4.45 -10.13
C GLY A 163 -1.68 3.38 -9.04
N PRO A 164 -1.76 3.80 -7.76
CA PRO A 164 -1.43 2.95 -6.62
C PRO A 164 -2.42 1.81 -6.37
N TYR A 165 -3.66 1.94 -6.84
CA TYR A 165 -4.67 0.89 -6.71
C TYR A 165 -4.71 -0.06 -7.91
N LYS A 166 -3.75 0.06 -8.84
CA LYS A 166 -3.68 -0.73 -10.08
C LYS A 166 -5.01 -0.68 -10.85
N SER A 167 -5.46 0.53 -11.20
CA SER A 167 -6.64 0.66 -12.06
C SER A 167 -6.29 0.13 -13.45
N THR A 168 -6.86 -1.00 -13.85
CA THR A 168 -6.45 -1.77 -15.03
C THR A 168 -7.53 -1.71 -16.11
N ALA A 169 -7.09 -1.47 -17.33
CA ALA A 169 -7.85 -1.60 -18.57
C ALA A 169 -7.84 -3.06 -19.00
N GLY A 170 -9.02 -3.57 -19.38
CA GLY A 170 -9.24 -4.99 -19.63
C GLY A 170 -10.14 -5.61 -18.58
N HIS A 171 -9.76 -6.78 -18.03
CA HIS A 171 -10.59 -7.48 -17.04
C HIS A 171 -10.83 -6.60 -15.79
N GLY A 172 -12.09 -6.40 -15.42
CA GLY A 172 -12.47 -5.59 -14.25
C GLY A 172 -12.69 -4.09 -14.53
N CYS A 173 -12.23 -3.56 -15.66
CA CYS A 173 -12.60 -2.23 -16.19
C CYS A 173 -12.34 -1.06 -15.21
N THR A 174 -11.45 -1.24 -14.24
CA THR A 174 -11.26 -0.26 -13.16
C THR A 174 -10.60 1.01 -13.67
N PHE A 175 -9.75 0.92 -14.70
CA PHE A 175 -9.14 2.07 -15.36
C PHE A 175 -10.19 2.99 -16.01
N GLN A 176 -11.02 2.45 -16.90
CA GLN A 176 -11.99 3.27 -17.62
C GLN A 176 -13.06 3.84 -16.68
N ARG A 177 -13.46 3.08 -15.67
CA ARG A 177 -14.41 3.54 -14.64
C ARG A 177 -13.87 4.70 -13.81
N VAL A 178 -12.64 4.60 -13.29
CA VAL A 178 -12.06 5.71 -12.50
C VAL A 178 -11.87 6.94 -13.37
N LEU A 179 -11.41 6.77 -14.62
CA LEU A 179 -11.24 7.88 -15.55
C LEU A 179 -12.57 8.55 -15.88
N SER A 180 -13.64 7.77 -16.09
CA SER A 180 -14.99 8.29 -16.32
C SER A 180 -15.52 9.09 -15.13
N VAL A 181 -15.33 8.59 -13.90
CA VAL A 181 -15.75 9.28 -12.67
C VAL A 181 -15.00 10.61 -12.53
N LEU A 182 -13.69 10.61 -12.76
CA LEU A 182 -12.88 11.83 -12.72
C LEU A 182 -13.28 12.81 -13.83
N ALA A 183 -13.59 12.34 -15.03
CA ALA A 183 -13.99 13.17 -16.16
C ALA A 183 -15.38 13.79 -15.98
N ALA A 184 -16.31 13.07 -15.34
CA ALA A 184 -17.68 13.53 -15.09
C ALA A 184 -17.82 14.48 -13.89
N ASN A 185 -16.85 14.46 -12.97
CA ASN A 185 -16.90 15.30 -11.78
C ASN A 185 -16.60 16.78 -12.14
N PRO A 186 -17.40 17.77 -11.66
CA PRO A 186 -17.23 19.17 -12.04
C PRO A 186 -15.88 19.80 -11.65
N THR A 187 -15.22 19.29 -10.61
CA THR A 187 -13.93 19.78 -10.12
C THR A 187 -12.78 19.15 -10.89
N THR A 188 -12.78 17.83 -11.07
CA THR A 188 -11.68 17.12 -11.73
C THR A 188 -11.83 17.04 -13.26
N GLY A 189 -13.05 17.11 -13.78
CA GLY A 189 -13.35 16.97 -15.19
C GLY A 189 -12.60 17.95 -16.10
N PRO A 190 -12.58 19.26 -15.80
CA PRO A 190 -11.77 20.22 -16.55
C PRO A 190 -10.27 19.86 -16.59
N MET A 191 -9.72 19.34 -15.48
CA MET A 191 -8.31 18.94 -15.40
C MET A 191 -8.03 17.69 -16.25
N VAL A 192 -8.97 16.73 -16.28
CA VAL A 192 -8.87 15.55 -17.15
C VAL A 192 -8.90 15.96 -18.62
N ARG A 193 -9.85 16.83 -19.00
CA ARG A 193 -9.97 17.35 -20.35
C ARG A 193 -8.74 18.14 -20.79
N GLU A 194 -8.20 18.99 -19.91
CA GLU A 194 -6.95 19.74 -20.14
C GLU A 194 -5.76 18.79 -20.36
N ALA A 195 -5.61 17.77 -19.52
CA ALA A 195 -4.51 16.82 -19.63
C ALA A 195 -4.55 16.05 -20.96
N PHE A 196 -5.75 15.67 -21.41
CA PHE A 196 -6.00 14.95 -22.67
C PHE A 196 -6.24 15.88 -23.88
N ALA A 197 -5.89 17.17 -23.84
CA ALA A 197 -6.24 18.10 -24.92
C ALA A 197 -5.81 17.63 -26.34
N GLU A 198 -4.64 16.97 -26.43
CA GLU A 198 -4.09 16.42 -27.69
C GLU A 198 -4.64 15.01 -28.01
N GLU A 199 -5.22 14.33 -27.02
CA GLU A 199 -5.77 12.97 -27.10
C GLU A 199 -7.29 12.96 -26.78
N GLY A 200 -7.99 14.06 -27.09
CA GLY A 200 -9.39 14.27 -26.74
C GLY A 200 -10.34 13.17 -27.25
N PRO A 201 -10.29 12.80 -28.55
CA PRO A 201 -11.10 11.72 -29.09
C PRO A 201 -10.83 10.36 -28.43
N LEU A 202 -9.58 10.11 -28.01
CA LEU A 202 -9.20 8.90 -27.28
C LEU A 202 -9.82 8.90 -25.88
N LEU A 203 -9.78 10.03 -25.16
CA LEU A 203 -10.46 10.17 -23.88
C LEU A 203 -11.94 9.89 -24.01
N ASP A 204 -12.61 10.45 -25.02
CA ASP A 204 -14.03 10.23 -25.26
C ASP A 204 -14.35 8.74 -25.46
N GLN A 205 -13.58 8.02 -26.27
CA GLN A 205 -13.73 6.57 -26.43
C GLN A 205 -13.49 5.80 -25.12
N LEU A 206 -12.48 6.22 -24.34
CA LEU A 206 -12.16 5.56 -23.07
C LEU A 206 -13.23 5.74 -22.01
N ILE A 207 -14.04 6.80 -22.05
CA ILE A 207 -15.08 7.10 -21.04
C ILE A 207 -16.51 6.85 -21.54
N ASP A 208 -16.70 6.46 -22.81
CA ASP A 208 -18.01 6.21 -23.39
C ASP A 208 -18.63 4.89 -22.92
N GLN A 209 -19.57 4.99 -21.98
CA GLN A 209 -20.26 3.83 -21.39
C GLN A 209 -21.49 3.38 -22.19
N SER A 210 -21.75 3.95 -23.38
CA SER A 210 -22.92 3.60 -24.18
C SER A 210 -22.85 2.21 -24.80
N GLU A 211 -21.64 1.69 -25.01
CA GLU A 211 -21.41 0.36 -25.58
C GLU A 211 -21.55 -0.75 -24.52
N PRO A 212 -22.36 -1.82 -24.77
CA PRO A 212 -22.56 -2.92 -23.82
C PRO A 212 -21.26 -3.61 -23.37
N ASP A 213 -20.27 -3.67 -24.27
CA ASP A 213 -18.95 -4.29 -24.06
C ASP A 213 -17.82 -3.26 -23.96
N TRP A 214 -18.11 -2.02 -23.54
CA TRP A 214 -17.15 -0.91 -23.41
C TRP A 214 -15.81 -1.32 -22.76
N CYS A 215 -15.87 -2.18 -21.75
CA CYS A 215 -14.70 -2.68 -21.05
C CYS A 215 -13.81 -3.61 -21.91
N ALA A 216 -14.42 -4.44 -22.77
CA ALA A 216 -13.70 -5.33 -23.68
C ALA A 216 -13.12 -4.55 -24.89
N GLY A 217 -13.75 -3.44 -25.27
CA GLY A 217 -13.27 -2.53 -26.33
C GLY A 217 -11.94 -1.83 -26.02
N ALA A 218 -11.48 -1.86 -24.76
CA ALA A 218 -10.24 -1.22 -24.33
C ALA A 218 -9.01 -1.63 -25.15
N ALA A 219 -8.93 -2.89 -25.57
CA ALA A 219 -7.82 -3.37 -26.39
C ALA A 219 -7.77 -2.65 -27.73
N THR A 220 -8.92 -2.52 -28.41
CA THR A 220 -9.04 -1.82 -29.68
C THR A 220 -8.67 -0.35 -29.55
N ILE A 221 -9.08 0.29 -28.46
CA ILE A 221 -8.84 1.71 -28.20
C ILE A 221 -7.36 1.98 -27.87
N LEU A 222 -6.75 1.14 -27.02
CA LEU A 222 -5.41 1.38 -26.49
C LEU A 222 -4.29 0.78 -27.34
N LYS A 223 -4.56 -0.20 -28.20
CA LYS A 223 -3.52 -0.84 -29.03
C LYS A 223 -2.81 0.14 -29.97
N PRO A 224 -3.51 1.07 -30.67
CA PRO A 224 -2.85 2.10 -31.47
C PRO A 224 -1.97 3.05 -30.64
N VAL A 225 -2.33 3.32 -29.38
CA VAL A 225 -1.49 4.10 -28.46
C VAL A 225 -0.25 3.31 -28.08
N PHE A 226 -0.42 2.02 -27.79
CA PHE A 226 0.69 1.14 -27.44
C PHE A 226 1.66 0.95 -28.61
N ASP A 227 1.22 0.83 -29.86
CA ASP A 227 2.13 0.59 -30.98
C ASP A 227 2.98 1.81 -31.35
N ASP A 228 2.55 3.01 -30.95
CA ASP A 228 3.21 4.28 -31.22
C ASP A 228 4.02 4.76 -30.00
N SER A 229 5.35 4.85 -30.14
CA SER A 229 6.22 5.26 -29.04
C SER A 229 5.99 6.68 -28.54
N GLU A 230 5.65 7.61 -29.43
CA GLU A 230 5.40 9.00 -29.07
C GLU A 230 4.10 9.09 -28.28
N ARG A 231 3.05 8.40 -28.74
CA ARG A 231 1.77 8.34 -28.02
C ARG A 231 1.88 7.63 -26.67
N ARG A 232 2.68 6.56 -26.55
CA ARG A 232 2.97 5.93 -25.25
C ARG A 232 3.60 6.91 -24.26
N GLU A 233 4.57 7.71 -24.72
CA GLU A 233 5.23 8.70 -23.87
C GLU A 233 4.27 9.85 -23.51
N ASN A 234 3.46 10.31 -24.46
CA ASN A 234 2.40 11.28 -24.19
C ASN A 234 1.42 10.75 -23.12
N PHE A 235 1.04 9.47 -23.19
CA PHE A 235 0.23 8.83 -22.16
C PHE A 235 0.87 8.92 -20.78
N ARG A 236 2.16 8.61 -20.66
CA ARG A 236 2.91 8.75 -19.40
C ARG A 236 2.88 10.19 -18.89
N ILE A 237 3.05 11.18 -19.77
CA ILE A 237 3.02 12.60 -19.44
C ILE A 237 1.63 13.04 -18.97
N ILE A 238 0.56 12.58 -19.63
CA ILE A 238 -0.83 12.86 -19.23
C ILE A 238 -1.06 12.42 -17.78
N PHE A 239 -0.70 11.18 -17.45
CA PHE A 239 -0.91 10.67 -16.08
C PHE A 239 0.00 11.33 -15.04
N ALA A 240 1.21 11.77 -15.42
CA ALA A 240 2.04 12.60 -14.55
C ALA A 240 1.40 13.98 -14.27
N LYS A 241 0.83 14.64 -15.30
CA LYS A 241 0.10 15.92 -15.14
C LYS A 241 -1.11 15.75 -14.21
N LEU A 242 -1.89 14.69 -14.43
CA LEU A 242 -3.04 14.34 -13.61
C LEU A 242 -2.64 14.09 -12.15
N ALA A 243 -1.63 13.25 -11.94
CA ALA A 243 -1.11 12.91 -10.62
C ALA A 243 -0.58 14.13 -9.87
N GLY A 244 -0.10 15.17 -10.56
CA GLY A 244 0.32 16.43 -9.95
C GLY A 244 -0.81 17.19 -9.23
N ARG A 245 -2.08 16.96 -9.58
CA ARG A 245 -3.24 17.65 -9.00
C ARG A 245 -3.77 16.91 -7.75
N PRO A 246 -3.82 17.54 -6.56
CA PRO A 246 -4.35 16.89 -5.35
C PRO A 246 -5.82 16.47 -5.49
N GLU A 247 -6.62 17.22 -6.24
CA GLU A 247 -8.03 16.93 -6.51
C GLU A 247 -8.20 15.62 -7.32
N ILE A 248 -7.29 15.38 -8.28
CA ILE A 248 -7.28 14.13 -9.03
C ILE A 248 -6.91 12.95 -8.13
N ARG A 249 -5.89 13.10 -7.28
CA ARG A 249 -5.50 12.05 -6.33
C ARG A 249 -6.64 11.74 -5.35
N ALA A 250 -7.31 12.77 -4.82
CA ALA A 250 -8.47 12.61 -3.95
C ALA A 250 -9.66 11.95 -4.66
N GLY A 251 -9.96 12.33 -5.90
CA GLY A 251 -11.01 11.70 -6.70
C GLY A 251 -10.69 10.24 -7.04
N TYR A 252 -9.43 9.93 -7.34
CA TYR A 252 -8.95 8.57 -7.58
C TYR A 252 -9.11 7.70 -6.33
N ASP A 253 -8.65 8.19 -5.17
CA ASP A 253 -8.86 7.52 -3.88
C ASP A 253 -10.35 7.34 -3.57
N GLY A 254 -11.17 8.36 -3.82
CA GLY A 254 -12.62 8.33 -3.63
C GLY A 254 -13.32 7.25 -4.45
N TYR A 255 -12.91 7.02 -5.71
CA TYR A 255 -13.44 5.92 -6.53
C TYR A 255 -13.12 4.54 -5.94
N PHE A 256 -11.96 4.37 -5.30
CA PHE A 256 -11.56 3.08 -4.75
C PHE A 256 -12.09 2.83 -3.34
N LEU A 257 -12.13 3.85 -2.48
CA LEU A 257 -12.40 3.71 -1.05
C LEU A 257 -13.72 4.33 -0.55
N GLY A 258 -14.34 5.21 -1.33
CA GLY A 258 -15.55 5.93 -0.95
C GLY A 258 -16.83 5.07 -0.85
N PRO A 259 -18.02 5.70 -0.74
CA PRO A 259 -19.32 5.03 -0.53
C PRO A 259 -19.63 3.83 -1.42
N ASP A 260 -19.31 3.96 -2.70
CA ASP A 260 -19.45 2.90 -3.71
C ASP A 260 -18.09 2.42 -4.23
N GLY A 261 -17.07 2.55 -3.38
CA GLY A 261 -15.68 2.32 -3.71
C GLY A 261 -15.41 0.88 -4.13
N TYR A 262 -14.63 0.70 -5.20
CA TYR A 262 -14.30 -0.63 -5.70
C TYR A 262 -13.60 -1.51 -4.66
N LEU A 263 -12.65 -0.96 -3.89
CA LEU A 263 -11.97 -1.63 -2.78
C LEU A 263 -12.76 -1.53 -1.48
N GLY A 264 -13.46 -0.42 -1.23
CA GLY A 264 -14.29 -0.24 -0.03
C GLY A 264 -15.25 -1.40 0.20
N ARG A 265 -15.97 -1.84 -0.84
CA ARG A 265 -16.86 -3.03 -0.77
C ARG A 265 -16.13 -4.34 -0.48
N ARG A 266 -14.87 -4.49 -0.91
CA ARG A 266 -14.06 -5.69 -0.65
C ARG A 266 -13.53 -5.72 0.78
N ILE A 267 -13.13 -4.56 1.28
CA ILE A 267 -12.71 -4.37 2.68
C ILE A 267 -13.90 -4.65 3.60
N ALA A 268 -15.08 -4.11 3.27
CA ALA A 268 -16.31 -4.33 4.04
C ALA A 268 -16.64 -5.81 4.28
N ARG A 269 -16.39 -6.68 3.30
CA ARG A 269 -16.59 -8.14 3.43
C ARG A 269 -15.69 -8.80 4.47
N HIS A 270 -14.48 -8.27 4.68
CA HIS A 270 -13.60 -8.74 5.74
C HIS A 270 -14.06 -8.24 7.12
N TYR A 271 -14.57 -7.01 7.19
CA TYR A 271 -15.21 -6.49 8.40
C TYR A 271 -16.44 -7.31 8.80
N ASP A 272 -17.27 -7.71 7.83
CA ASP A 272 -18.42 -8.60 8.08
C ASP A 272 -17.97 -9.98 8.59
N LEU A 273 -16.94 -10.57 7.98
CA LEU A 273 -16.34 -11.82 8.48
C LEU A 273 -15.93 -11.70 9.95
N TYR A 274 -15.24 -10.62 10.32
CA TYR A 274 -14.80 -10.39 11.71
C TYR A 274 -15.98 -10.19 12.65
N ALA A 275 -16.99 -9.42 12.24
CA ALA A 275 -18.20 -9.22 13.03
C ALA A 275 -18.93 -10.54 13.30
N ARG A 276 -19.12 -11.40 12.28
CA ARG A 276 -19.74 -12.73 12.43
C ARG A 276 -18.90 -13.69 13.29
N ALA A 277 -17.59 -13.50 13.30
CA ALA A 277 -16.66 -14.28 14.12
C ALA A 277 -16.54 -13.78 15.57
N GLY A 278 -17.12 -12.61 15.90
CA GLY A 278 -16.98 -11.98 17.21
C GLY A 278 -15.64 -11.28 17.44
N LEU A 279 -14.93 -10.90 16.37
CA LEU A 279 -13.67 -10.17 16.42
C LEU A 279 -13.86 -8.67 16.20
N ALA A 280 -13.11 -7.86 16.94
CA ALA A 280 -12.99 -6.43 16.70
C ALA A 280 -11.77 -6.17 15.79
N PRO A 281 -11.93 -5.60 14.58
CA PRO A 281 -10.80 -5.30 13.70
C PRO A 281 -9.81 -4.31 14.31
N THR A 282 -8.53 -4.44 13.97
CA THR A 282 -7.43 -3.57 14.40
C THR A 282 -6.82 -2.77 13.27
N LYS A 283 -5.90 -1.85 13.57
CA LYS A 283 -5.13 -1.11 12.54
C LYS A 283 -4.37 -2.07 11.62
N MET A 284 -3.83 -3.17 12.16
CA MET A 284 -3.22 -4.22 11.35
C MET A 284 -4.23 -4.97 10.47
N ASP A 285 -5.43 -5.27 10.97
CA ASP A 285 -6.48 -5.90 10.16
C ASP A 285 -6.91 -5.01 9.00
N PHE A 286 -7.08 -3.71 9.23
CA PHE A 286 -7.40 -2.77 8.16
C PHE A 286 -6.35 -2.80 7.05
N ALA A 287 -5.07 -2.77 7.40
CA ALA A 287 -3.99 -2.84 6.42
C ALA A 287 -3.96 -4.18 5.67
N TYR A 288 -4.18 -5.29 6.39
CA TYR A 288 -4.30 -6.62 5.79
C TYR A 288 -5.49 -6.68 4.81
N PHE A 289 -6.67 -6.17 5.19
CA PHE A 289 -7.85 -6.17 4.33
C PHE A 289 -7.67 -5.29 3.09
N LEU A 290 -6.99 -4.15 3.22
CA LEU A 290 -6.63 -3.31 2.08
C LEU A 290 -5.73 -4.08 1.10
N ASP A 291 -4.63 -4.64 1.58
CA ASP A 291 -3.66 -5.40 0.79
C ASP A 291 -4.35 -6.56 0.04
N ARG A 292 -5.12 -7.36 0.77
CA ARG A 292 -5.90 -8.47 0.22
C ARG A 292 -6.93 -8.02 -0.82
N SER A 293 -7.54 -6.84 -0.63
CA SER A 293 -8.53 -6.31 -1.57
C SER A 293 -7.94 -5.86 -2.90
N LEU A 294 -6.63 -5.55 -2.96
CA LEU A 294 -5.94 -5.15 -4.19
C LEU A 294 -5.78 -6.31 -5.16
N ASP A 295 -5.33 -7.46 -4.65
CA ASP A 295 -4.85 -8.57 -5.48
C ASP A 295 -5.83 -9.76 -5.55
N TYR A 296 -6.87 -9.80 -4.70
CA TYR A 296 -7.80 -10.92 -4.61
C TYR A 296 -9.25 -10.54 -4.89
N PRO A 297 -10.03 -11.47 -5.48
CA PRO A 297 -11.48 -11.29 -5.58
C PRO A 297 -12.12 -11.13 -4.20
N PRO A 298 -13.27 -10.46 -4.11
CA PRO A 298 -13.98 -10.32 -2.84
C PRO A 298 -14.43 -11.68 -2.31
N LEU A 299 -14.38 -11.86 -0.99
CA LEU A 299 -14.90 -13.05 -0.31
C LEU A 299 -16.39 -13.24 -0.66
N THR A 300 -16.82 -14.45 -1.00
CA THR A 300 -18.25 -14.75 -1.19
C THR A 300 -18.97 -14.89 0.15
N GLU A 301 -20.30 -14.79 0.17
CA GLU A 301 -21.08 -15.05 1.41
C GLU A 301 -20.80 -16.43 2.00
N ALA A 302 -20.64 -17.45 1.14
CA ALA A 302 -20.28 -18.80 1.58
C ALA A 302 -18.91 -18.84 2.26
N GLN A 303 -17.90 -18.14 1.69
CA GLN A 303 -16.58 -18.03 2.30
C GLN A 303 -16.62 -17.26 3.62
N ILE A 304 -17.39 -16.16 3.70
CA ILE A 304 -17.59 -15.40 4.94
C ILE A 304 -18.21 -16.29 6.01
N ALA A 305 -19.25 -17.04 5.69
CA ALA A 305 -19.91 -17.95 6.63
C ALA A 305 -18.97 -19.08 7.12
N GLU A 306 -18.25 -19.73 6.21
CA GLU A 306 -17.32 -20.80 6.56
C GLU A 306 -16.17 -20.28 7.44
N LEU A 307 -15.51 -19.19 7.01
CA LEU A 307 -14.35 -18.67 7.71
C LEU A 307 -14.72 -18.07 9.06
N SER A 308 -15.84 -17.34 9.15
CA SER A 308 -16.29 -16.78 10.44
C SER A 308 -16.64 -17.88 11.45
N ALA A 309 -17.26 -18.98 11.02
CA ALA A 309 -17.49 -20.14 11.88
C ALA A 309 -16.17 -20.74 12.37
N ARG A 310 -15.20 -20.99 11.47
CA ARG A 310 -13.89 -21.55 11.84
C ARG A 310 -13.10 -20.67 12.80
N VAL A 311 -13.14 -19.34 12.61
CA VAL A 311 -12.50 -18.37 13.51
C VAL A 311 -13.16 -18.41 14.88
N ARG A 312 -14.49 -18.38 14.93
CA ARG A 312 -15.27 -18.39 16.17
C ARG A 312 -15.12 -19.69 16.95
N ASP A 313 -15.32 -20.82 16.29
CA ASP A 313 -15.30 -22.16 16.91
C ASP A 313 -13.88 -22.54 17.37
N GLY A 314 -12.85 -22.02 16.69
CA GLY A 314 -11.46 -22.13 17.09
C GLY A 314 -11.01 -21.13 18.16
N HIS A 315 -11.88 -20.21 18.60
CA HIS A 315 -11.57 -19.10 19.51
C HIS A 315 -10.31 -18.32 19.09
N MET A 316 -10.19 -18.05 17.79
CA MET A 316 -8.98 -17.47 17.22
C MET A 316 -8.83 -15.99 17.58
N THR A 317 -7.59 -15.55 17.76
CA THR A 317 -7.23 -14.13 17.81
C THR A 317 -7.16 -13.53 16.41
N ASN A 318 -7.06 -12.20 16.29
CA ASN A 318 -7.00 -11.53 15.00
C ASN A 318 -5.83 -12.00 14.12
N TRP A 319 -4.62 -12.19 14.69
CA TRP A 319 -3.49 -12.69 13.90
C TRP A 319 -3.72 -14.13 13.40
N GLN A 320 -4.40 -14.97 14.18
CA GLN A 320 -4.76 -16.33 13.78
C GLN A 320 -5.80 -16.30 12.66
N ALA A 321 -6.78 -15.40 12.74
CA ALA A 321 -7.76 -15.19 11.68
C ALA A 321 -7.10 -14.72 10.37
N ARG A 322 -6.18 -13.75 10.42
CA ARG A 322 -5.41 -13.30 9.25
C ARG A 322 -4.62 -14.46 8.62
N ARG A 323 -3.92 -15.26 9.42
CA ARG A 323 -3.17 -16.44 8.95
C ARG A 323 -4.09 -17.51 8.36
N LEU A 324 -5.27 -17.73 8.94
CA LEU A 324 -6.28 -18.62 8.39
C LEU A 324 -6.75 -18.16 7.00
N ILE A 325 -7.13 -16.89 6.86
CA ILE A 325 -7.59 -16.29 5.60
C ILE A 325 -6.50 -16.38 4.53
N ALA A 326 -5.24 -16.10 4.89
CA ALA A 326 -4.09 -16.25 4.00
C ALA A 326 -3.96 -17.69 3.47
N ASN A 327 -4.12 -18.68 4.35
CA ASN A 327 -3.92 -20.10 4.01
C ASN A 327 -5.05 -20.72 3.18
N VAL A 328 -6.27 -20.22 3.30
CA VAL A 328 -7.43 -20.76 2.53
C VAL A 328 -7.62 -20.08 1.17
N THR A 329 -6.86 -19.01 0.90
CA THR A 329 -7.00 -18.28 -0.35
C THR A 329 -6.41 -19.09 -1.52
N PRO A 330 -7.14 -19.28 -2.62
CA PRO A 330 -6.59 -19.95 -3.79
C PRO A 330 -5.56 -19.06 -4.52
N PHE A 331 -4.51 -19.69 -5.06
CA PHE A 331 -3.46 -19.02 -5.83
C PHE A 331 -3.40 -19.55 -7.26
N SER A 332 -3.19 -18.66 -8.22
CA SER A 332 -3.11 -18.99 -9.65
C SER A 332 -1.81 -19.69 -10.04
N SER A 333 -0.74 -19.58 -9.24
CA SER A 333 0.53 -20.28 -9.47
C SER A 333 1.39 -20.43 -8.20
N PRO A 334 2.37 -21.36 -8.17
CA PRO A 334 3.32 -21.48 -7.05
C PRO A 334 4.15 -20.23 -6.79
N GLY A 335 4.53 -19.49 -7.85
CA GLY A 335 5.27 -18.23 -7.73
C GLY A 335 4.44 -17.12 -7.07
N ALA A 336 3.19 -16.96 -7.52
CA ALA A 336 2.23 -16.04 -6.90
C ALA A 336 1.97 -16.41 -5.43
N ARG A 337 1.88 -17.71 -5.13
CA ARG A 337 1.73 -18.22 -3.76
C ARG A 337 2.89 -17.82 -2.84
N SER A 338 4.14 -18.09 -3.22
CA SER A 338 5.29 -17.71 -2.37
C SER A 338 5.41 -16.20 -2.19
N TYR A 339 5.11 -15.42 -3.22
CA TYR A 339 5.08 -13.96 -3.10
C TYR A 339 4.00 -13.50 -2.10
N GLN A 340 2.77 -14.03 -2.20
CA GLN A 340 1.71 -13.65 -1.26
C GLN A 340 2.00 -14.11 0.16
N ILE A 341 2.45 -15.35 0.37
CA ILE A 341 2.75 -15.87 1.71
C ILE A 341 3.71 -14.91 2.44
N GLY A 342 4.72 -14.38 1.74
CA GLY A 342 5.64 -13.42 2.33
C GLY A 342 5.00 -12.06 2.63
N ARG A 343 4.00 -11.62 1.85
CA ARG A 343 3.22 -10.40 2.11
C ARG A 343 2.27 -10.57 3.28
N ASP A 344 1.53 -11.68 3.35
CA ASP A 344 0.59 -11.96 4.43
C ASP A 344 1.30 -12.10 5.77
N ALA A 345 2.51 -12.69 5.77
CA ALA A 345 3.33 -12.83 6.98
C ALA A 345 3.65 -11.51 7.69
N VAL A 346 3.71 -10.39 6.96
CA VAL A 346 3.93 -9.05 7.53
C VAL A 346 2.90 -8.71 8.62
N TYR A 347 1.67 -9.23 8.51
CA TYR A 347 0.55 -8.91 9.38
C TYR A 347 0.37 -9.85 10.59
N PHE A 348 1.21 -10.88 10.72
CA PHE A 348 1.16 -11.79 11.88
C PHE A 348 2.52 -12.11 12.48
N VAL A 349 3.64 -11.75 11.81
CA VAL A 349 4.99 -11.91 12.35
C VAL A 349 5.23 -11.07 13.62
N ASP A 350 4.53 -9.94 13.78
CA ASP A 350 4.60 -9.13 15.01
C ASP A 350 4.14 -9.90 16.25
N ALA A 351 3.12 -10.75 16.12
CA ALA A 351 2.57 -11.57 17.19
C ALA A 351 3.33 -12.90 17.38
N LEU A 352 3.73 -13.55 16.28
CA LEU A 352 4.39 -14.86 16.30
C LEU A 352 5.88 -14.78 16.61
N GLY A 353 6.52 -13.66 16.28
CA GLY A 353 7.96 -13.61 16.08
C GLY A 353 8.40 -14.42 14.86
N GLN A 354 9.65 -14.21 14.42
CA GLN A 354 10.21 -14.95 13.29
C GLN A 354 10.19 -16.46 13.54
N GLU A 355 10.43 -16.89 14.79
CA GLU A 355 10.48 -18.31 15.15
C GLU A 355 9.11 -19.01 15.10
N GLY A 356 8.01 -18.26 15.19
CA GLY A 356 6.65 -18.80 15.08
C GLY A 356 6.12 -18.93 13.65
N LEU A 357 6.87 -18.42 12.66
CA LEU A 357 6.59 -18.65 11.24
C LEU A 357 7.04 -20.06 10.84
N ASP A 358 6.23 -20.75 10.06
CA ASP A 358 6.66 -22.00 9.43
C ASP A 358 7.77 -21.75 8.39
N ASP A 359 8.42 -22.81 7.93
CA ASP A 359 9.57 -22.70 7.01
C ASP A 359 9.21 -21.98 5.70
N THR A 360 8.00 -22.18 5.18
CA THR A 360 7.55 -21.57 3.92
C THR A 360 7.23 -20.09 4.12
N GLU A 361 6.52 -19.75 5.19
CA GLU A 361 6.24 -18.39 5.62
C GLU A 361 7.53 -17.61 5.83
N ARG A 362 8.45 -18.17 6.62
CA ARG A 362 9.73 -17.55 6.94
C ARG A 362 10.57 -17.31 5.70
N ALA A 363 10.75 -18.34 4.86
CA ALA A 363 11.52 -18.22 3.62
C ALA A 363 10.91 -17.18 2.67
N SER A 364 9.58 -17.18 2.53
CA SER A 364 8.87 -16.24 1.66
C SER A 364 8.94 -14.81 2.20
N TRP A 365 8.72 -14.61 3.50
CA TRP A 365 8.81 -13.30 4.15
C TRP A 365 10.23 -12.72 4.05
N ILE A 366 11.26 -13.55 4.28
CA ILE A 366 12.68 -13.18 4.10
C ILE A 366 13.00 -12.79 2.67
N LYS A 367 12.50 -13.56 1.70
CA LYS A 367 12.74 -13.32 0.27
C LYS A 367 12.09 -12.02 -0.21
N ASN A 368 10.90 -11.69 0.31
CA ASN A 368 10.11 -10.57 -0.19
C ASN A 368 10.47 -9.22 0.46
N SER A 369 10.50 -9.14 1.79
CA SER A 369 10.57 -7.82 2.44
C SER A 369 11.21 -7.79 3.83
N ARG A 370 11.02 -8.82 4.67
CA ARG A 370 11.32 -8.81 6.12
C ARG A 370 10.63 -7.69 6.90
N LEU A 371 9.61 -7.09 6.33
CA LEU A 371 8.86 -6.03 6.97
C LEU A 371 7.88 -6.59 7.98
N LYS A 372 7.54 -5.80 8.98
CA LYS A 372 6.42 -6.04 9.88
C LYS A 372 5.43 -4.89 9.75
N ALA A 373 4.16 -5.15 10.02
CA ALA A 373 3.17 -4.07 10.03
C ALA A 373 3.53 -3.00 11.08
N SER A 374 4.15 -3.39 12.20
CA SER A 374 4.64 -2.44 13.20
C SER A 374 5.81 -1.55 12.74
N ASP A 375 6.48 -1.87 11.62
CA ASP A 375 7.54 -1.02 11.09
C ASP A 375 7.02 0.29 10.49
N VAL A 376 5.71 0.36 10.20
CA VAL A 376 4.98 1.57 9.79
C VAL A 376 3.97 2.00 10.85
N GLY A 377 4.17 1.61 12.12
CA GLY A 377 3.34 2.06 13.24
C GLY A 377 1.91 1.51 13.25
N LEU A 378 1.64 0.39 12.56
CA LEU A 378 0.38 -0.34 12.69
C LEU A 378 0.42 -1.23 13.95
N THR A 379 -0.71 -1.34 14.64
CA THR A 379 -0.83 -2.01 15.93
C THR A 379 -2.09 -2.88 16.00
N GLU A 380 -2.20 -3.72 17.04
CA GLU A 380 -3.42 -4.47 17.37
C GLU A 380 -4.46 -3.63 18.12
N GLU A 381 -4.35 -2.30 18.07
CA GLU A 381 -5.37 -1.40 18.60
C GLU A 381 -6.63 -1.49 17.73
N ALA A 382 -7.79 -1.62 18.38
CA ALA A 382 -9.08 -1.65 17.71
C ALA A 382 -9.24 -0.45 16.80
N TYR A 383 -9.73 -0.68 15.58
CA TYR A 383 -9.84 0.35 14.56
C TYR A 383 -11.03 0.08 13.66
N VAL A 384 -11.85 1.11 13.51
CA VAL A 384 -12.87 1.20 12.47
C VAL A 384 -12.54 2.48 11.68
N PRO A 385 -12.34 2.40 10.35
CA PRO A 385 -12.02 3.56 9.56
C PRO A 385 -13.18 4.56 9.61
N PRO A 386 -12.88 5.87 9.70
CA PRO A 386 -13.86 6.90 9.44
C PRO A 386 -14.52 6.72 8.06
N CYS A 387 -15.79 7.09 7.93
CA CYS A 387 -16.60 6.85 6.72
C CYS A 387 -16.16 7.66 5.49
N ASP A 388 -15.40 8.73 5.71
CA ASP A 388 -14.72 9.53 4.70
C ASP A 388 -13.37 8.92 4.26
N VAL A 389 -12.84 7.94 5.00
CA VAL A 389 -11.60 7.21 4.68
C VAL A 389 -11.92 5.92 3.94
N VAL A 390 -12.79 5.09 4.49
CA VAL A 390 -13.35 3.92 3.82
C VAL A 390 -14.81 3.79 4.21
N PHE A 391 -15.69 3.72 3.22
CA PHE A 391 -17.09 3.51 3.50
C PHE A 391 -17.37 2.04 3.81
N LEU A 392 -17.86 1.80 5.02
CA LEU A 392 -18.30 0.50 5.49
C LEU A 392 -19.84 0.48 5.58
N PRO A 393 -20.50 -0.69 5.56
CA PRO A 393 -21.95 -0.79 5.72
C PRO A 393 -22.48 -0.17 7.02
N THR A 394 -21.62 -0.06 8.04
CA THR A 394 -21.93 0.60 9.33
C THR A 394 -21.94 2.13 9.26
N CYS A 395 -21.55 2.72 8.13
CA CYS A 395 -21.56 4.16 7.95
C CYS A 395 -22.98 4.73 7.84
N PRO A 396 -23.22 5.97 8.31
CA PRO A 396 -24.49 6.64 8.10
C PRO A 396 -24.86 6.68 6.61
N GLY A 397 -26.05 6.16 6.26
CA GLY A 397 -26.51 6.05 4.88
C GLY A 397 -26.08 4.78 4.13
N GLY A 398 -25.36 3.86 4.77
CA GLY A 398 -25.05 2.55 4.21
C GLY A 398 -26.32 1.73 3.98
N ARG A 399 -26.47 1.17 2.77
CA ARG A 399 -27.44 0.07 2.54
C ARG A 399 -26.74 -1.25 2.86
N PRO A 400 -27.38 -2.15 3.62
CA PRO A 400 -26.81 -3.46 3.97
C PRO A 400 -26.54 -4.34 2.75
#